data_AF-A0A5C4IYV7-F1
#
_entry.id   AF-A0A5C4IYV7-F1
#
_cell.length_a   1.000
_cell.length_b   1.000
_cell.length_c   1.000
_cell.angle_alpha   90.00
_cell.angle_beta   90.00
_cell.angle_gamma   90.00
#
_symmetry.space_group_name_H-M   'P 1'
#
loop_
_entity.id
_entity.type
_entity.pdbx_description
1 polymer ?
#
loop_
_entity_poly.entity_id
_entity_poly.type
_entity_poly.pdbx_seq_one_letter_code
_entity_poly.pdbx_strand_id
1 'polypeptide(L)'
;MSEADMVSLMRSKKCLDCGEIKPATEFWKLKASKDGLAYYCKSCFGVRNGRYYRKKQTSLGKQTRAYRRYSDVPDGKKYCARCDEIKPVGEFGRNRSEKSGYTTYCRPCHAAAVAEIRVRNHGSARNYLLKLRYGVTEQQVDEMIAEQGGVCVICLRADAKHVDHDHLTGLVRRILCFKCNGGLGQFDDDPDRLRLAADYLELRGSHARRMRIELGAPVFGGPDRVRWDPFWRTKGNSLKPARHYHRRQRYGINDDDAEWLLKVQMGQCAVCFDFPAEHVDHDHVSGAVRGMPCSACNTGMGQLRDDPITLRRAADYVEGRLVQMVAAEDGGTRLSLTVPDVDPATVPRGGWKALWEQDGEYRKQTLPFDEELDMPTWGALGPEGAMSPV
;
A
#
# COMPACT_ATOMS: atom_id res chain seq x y z
N MET A 1 2.79 53.75 37.64
CA MET A 1 3.48 53.09 38.77
C MET A 1 3.79 54.18 39.78
N SER A 2 3.46 53.99 41.06
CA SER A 2 3.66 55.02 42.08
C SER A 2 5.13 55.05 42.56
N GLU A 3 5.61 56.18 43.11
CA GLU A 3 6.94 56.29 43.75
C GLU A 3 7.14 55.24 44.86
N ALA A 4 6.06 54.87 45.58
CA ALA A 4 6.10 53.83 46.60
C ALA A 4 6.38 52.42 46.03
N ASP A 5 5.94 52.14 44.79
CA ASP A 5 6.23 50.88 44.10
C ASP A 5 7.69 50.80 43.64
N MET A 6 8.33 51.94 43.31
CA MET A 6 9.76 52.00 42.99
C MET A 6 10.64 51.81 44.24
N VAL A 7 10.26 52.39 45.37
CA VAL A 7 11.00 52.24 46.65
C VAL A 7 10.93 50.80 47.19
N SER A 8 9.81 50.10 46.96
CA SER A 8 9.70 48.67 47.26
C SER A 8 10.58 47.78 46.37
N LEU A 9 10.94 48.24 45.17
CA LEU A 9 11.78 47.50 44.22
C LEU A 9 13.28 47.53 44.60
N MET A 10 13.71 48.55 45.37
CA MET A 10 15.11 48.75 45.78
C MET A 10 15.50 48.11 47.12
N ARG A 11 14.56 47.52 47.88
CA ARG A 11 14.90 46.77 49.10
C ARG A 11 15.62 45.48 48.72
N SER A 12 16.83 45.27 49.24
CA SER A 12 17.58 44.01 49.11
C SER A 12 17.65 43.30 50.47
N LYS A 13 17.69 41.96 50.44
CA LYS A 13 17.75 41.11 51.64
C LYS A 13 18.76 40.00 51.44
N LYS A 14 19.50 39.66 52.50
CA LYS A 14 20.41 38.51 52.52
C LYS A 14 19.61 37.22 52.74
N CYS A 15 19.78 36.25 51.85
CA CYS A 15 19.19 34.91 52.02
C CYS A 15 19.93 34.14 53.12
N LEU A 16 19.20 33.55 54.07
CA LEU A 16 19.82 32.75 55.16
C LEU A 16 20.36 31.38 54.72
N ASP A 17 20.02 30.91 53.51
CA ASP A 17 20.43 29.59 53.03
C ASP A 17 21.66 29.69 52.11
N CYS A 18 21.61 30.55 51.09
CA CYS A 18 22.76 30.76 50.18
C CYS A 18 23.68 31.92 50.55
N GLY A 19 23.31 32.76 51.53
CA GLY A 19 24.14 33.89 51.97
C GLY A 19 24.19 35.11 51.03
N GLU A 20 23.64 35.02 49.82
CA GLU A 20 23.64 36.10 48.83
C GLU A 20 22.63 37.21 49.17
N ILE A 21 22.98 38.46 48.87
CA ILE A 21 22.08 39.62 48.94
C ILE A 21 21.32 39.72 47.62
N LYS A 22 19.98 39.64 47.67
CA LYS A 22 19.10 39.65 46.49
C LYS A 22 18.02 40.73 46.62
N PRO A 23 17.46 41.23 45.51
CA PRO A 23 16.34 42.18 45.58
C PRO A 23 15.10 41.53 46.22
N ALA A 24 14.22 42.35 46.81
CA ALA A 24 13.00 41.91 47.49
C ALA A 24 12.08 41.05 46.61
N THR A 25 12.13 41.26 45.29
CA THR A 25 11.41 40.47 44.27
C THR A 25 11.81 38.99 44.26
N GLU A 26 13.01 38.67 44.74
CA GLU A 26 13.54 37.30 44.86
C GLU A 26 13.09 36.58 46.14
N PHE A 27 12.29 37.23 46.99
CA PHE A 27 11.73 36.65 48.21
C PHE A 27 10.19 36.57 48.12
N TRP A 28 9.59 35.58 48.79
CA TRP A 28 8.14 35.52 48.94
C TRP A 28 7.68 36.54 50.00
N LYS A 29 6.49 37.11 49.85
CA LYS A 29 5.91 37.97 50.89
C LYS A 29 5.52 37.12 52.10
N LEU A 30 5.96 37.52 53.29
CA LEU A 30 5.65 36.84 54.54
C LEU A 30 5.19 37.87 55.57
N LYS A 31 3.87 37.95 55.81
CA LYS A 31 3.29 38.95 56.73
C LYS A 31 3.82 38.86 58.16
N ALA A 32 4.28 37.69 58.58
CA ALA A 32 4.81 37.44 59.92
C ALA A 32 6.25 37.93 60.13
N SER A 33 6.99 38.31 59.07
CA SER A 33 8.36 38.81 59.24
C SER A 33 8.39 40.33 59.41
N LYS A 34 9.37 40.81 60.17
CA LYS A 34 9.58 42.24 60.49
C LYS A 34 9.71 43.13 59.24
N ASP A 35 10.23 42.58 58.16
CA ASP A 35 10.44 43.25 56.87
C ASP A 35 9.43 42.84 55.79
N GLY A 36 8.44 42.01 56.13
CA GLY A 36 7.42 41.51 55.20
C GLY A 36 7.92 40.51 54.14
N LEU A 37 9.18 40.08 54.19
CA LEU A 37 9.81 39.15 53.24
C LEU A 37 10.25 37.84 53.91
N ALA A 38 10.10 36.73 53.20
CA ALA A 38 10.56 35.41 53.64
C ALA A 38 12.07 35.39 53.98
N TYR A 39 12.47 34.45 54.83
CA TYR A 39 13.86 34.28 55.27
C TYR A 39 14.80 33.71 54.20
N TYR A 40 14.22 33.00 53.22
CA TYR A 40 14.94 32.35 52.13
C TYR A 40 14.49 32.91 50.79
N CYS A 41 15.43 33.05 49.86
CA CYS A 41 15.09 33.42 48.49
C CYS A 41 14.26 32.31 47.82
N LYS A 42 13.50 32.66 46.78
CA LYS A 42 12.60 31.77 46.05
C LYS A 42 13.29 30.50 45.52
N SER A 43 14.58 30.59 45.14
CA SER A 43 15.35 29.43 44.69
C SER A 43 15.65 28.45 45.84
N CYS A 44 16.22 28.94 46.94
CA CYS A 44 16.49 28.15 48.15
C CYS A 44 15.22 27.54 48.74
N PHE A 45 14.13 28.31 48.75
CA PHE A 45 12.82 27.82 49.19
C PHE A 45 12.35 26.61 48.37
N GLY A 46 12.47 26.65 47.04
CA GLY A 46 12.08 25.53 46.18
C GLY A 46 12.98 24.29 46.33
N VAL A 47 14.29 24.50 46.52
CA VAL A 47 15.22 23.40 46.84
C VAL A 47 14.85 22.74 48.17
N ARG A 48 14.53 23.53 49.20
CA ARG A 48 14.05 23.00 50.50
C ARG A 48 12.74 22.23 50.36
N ASN A 49 11.77 22.79 49.63
CA ASN A 49 10.46 22.16 49.50
C ASN A 49 10.57 20.80 48.77
N GLY A 50 11.49 20.67 47.82
CA GLY A 50 11.79 19.42 47.12
C GLY A 50 12.72 18.45 47.86
N ARG A 51 13.23 18.79 49.06
CA ARG A 51 14.30 18.03 49.74
C ARG A 51 13.86 16.61 50.10
N TYR A 52 12.65 16.43 50.63
CA TYR A 52 12.11 15.11 50.95
C TYR A 52 11.93 14.24 49.70
N TYR A 53 11.32 14.79 48.64
CA TYR A 53 11.16 14.11 47.35
C TYR A 53 12.50 13.65 46.78
N ARG A 54 13.51 14.53 46.79
CA ARG A 54 14.86 14.22 46.29
C ARG A 54 15.50 13.09 47.08
N LYS A 55 15.44 13.15 48.42
CA LYS A 55 15.94 12.10 49.30
C LYS A 55 15.31 10.74 48.97
N LYS A 56 13.99 10.72 48.72
CA LYS A 56 13.25 9.50 48.32
C LYS A 56 13.67 8.97 46.94
N GLN A 57 13.94 9.84 45.96
CA GLN A 57 14.43 9.40 44.65
C GLN A 57 15.85 8.84 44.73
N THR A 58 16.74 9.48 45.49
CA THR A 58 18.10 8.99 45.71
C THR A 58 18.11 7.62 46.41
N SER A 59 17.23 7.39 47.40
CA SER A 59 17.10 6.07 48.03
C SER A 59 16.58 4.98 47.09
N LEU A 60 15.91 5.36 45.99
CA LEU A 60 15.48 4.45 44.92
C LEU A 60 16.54 4.30 43.81
N GLY A 61 17.76 4.81 44.02
CA GLY A 61 18.84 4.77 43.03
C GLY A 61 18.63 5.68 41.81
N LYS A 62 17.64 6.58 41.85
CA LYS A 62 17.30 7.47 40.73
C LYS A 62 18.03 8.80 40.86
N GLN A 63 18.67 9.25 39.78
CA GLN A 63 19.23 10.60 39.72
C GLN A 63 18.11 11.65 39.66
N THR A 64 18.20 12.65 40.53
CA THR A 64 17.24 13.76 40.55
C THR A 64 17.71 14.90 39.66
N ARG A 65 16.81 15.45 38.85
CA ARG A 65 17.11 16.66 38.06
C ARG A 65 17.43 17.86 38.96
N ALA A 66 18.30 18.73 38.45
CA ALA A 66 18.60 20.01 39.09
C ALA A 66 17.32 20.84 39.29
N TYR A 67 17.25 21.59 40.40
CA TYR A 67 16.13 22.51 40.61
C TYR A 67 16.22 23.64 39.58
N ARG A 68 15.10 23.98 38.93
CA ARG A 68 15.00 25.15 38.06
C ARG A 68 13.68 25.85 38.34
N ARG A 69 13.69 27.18 38.45
CA ARG A 69 12.45 27.96 38.55
C ARG A 69 11.87 28.18 37.17
N TYR A 70 10.55 28.28 37.11
CA TYR A 70 9.85 28.62 35.87
C TYR A 70 10.31 29.98 35.31
N SER A 71 10.60 30.95 36.19
CA SER A 71 11.14 32.27 35.84
C SER A 71 12.55 32.25 35.25
N ASP A 72 13.29 31.15 35.39
CA ASP A 72 14.64 31.02 34.83
C ASP A 72 14.59 30.67 33.31
N VAL A 73 13.40 30.44 32.76
CA VAL A 73 13.17 30.24 31.33
C VAL A 73 12.80 31.58 30.69
N PRO A 74 13.59 32.11 29.74
CA PRO A 74 13.28 33.36 29.06
C PRO A 74 11.94 33.30 28.30
N ASP A 75 11.29 34.44 28.14
CA ASP A 75 10.08 34.58 27.34
C ASP A 75 10.29 34.05 25.91
N GLY A 76 9.29 33.37 25.36
CA GLY A 76 9.38 32.72 24.04
C GLY A 76 10.23 31.44 24.00
N LYS A 77 10.77 30.99 25.15
CA LYS A 77 11.48 29.71 25.27
C LYS A 77 10.75 28.76 26.21
N LYS A 78 11.03 27.47 26.07
CA LYS A 78 10.53 26.39 26.91
C LYS A 78 11.64 25.39 27.20
N TYR A 79 11.60 24.83 28.40
CA TYR A 79 12.53 23.80 28.83
C TYR A 79 12.04 22.42 28.40
N CYS A 80 12.93 21.64 27.78
CA CYS A 80 12.69 20.23 27.49
C CYS A 80 13.19 19.37 28.65
N ALA A 81 12.26 18.71 29.34
CA ALA A 81 12.58 17.86 30.48
C ALA A 81 13.32 16.55 30.10
N ARG A 82 13.52 16.26 28.80
CA ARG A 82 14.19 15.04 28.35
C ARG A 82 15.67 15.23 28.02
N CYS A 83 16.02 16.32 27.34
CA CYS A 83 17.40 16.63 26.98
C CYS A 83 18.02 17.73 27.85
N ASP A 84 17.29 18.21 28.86
CA ASP A 84 17.71 19.23 29.82
C ASP A 84 18.08 20.62 29.24
N GLU A 85 17.65 20.91 28.02
CA GLU A 85 17.92 22.17 27.30
C GLU A 85 16.73 23.14 27.28
N ILE A 86 17.02 24.45 27.24
CA ILE A 86 16.04 25.52 26.99
C ILE A 86 16.04 25.85 25.51
N LYS A 87 14.89 25.70 24.84
CA LYS A 87 14.75 25.92 23.39
C LYS A 87 13.62 26.88 23.07
N PRO A 88 13.60 27.53 21.89
CA PRO A 88 12.46 28.33 21.44
C PRO A 88 11.17 27.51 21.45
N VAL A 89 10.03 28.14 21.77
CA VAL A 89 8.71 27.45 21.76
C VAL A 89 8.35 26.83 20.41
N GLY A 90 8.90 27.35 19.30
CA GLY A 90 8.75 26.79 17.95
C GLY A 90 9.33 25.38 17.78
N GLU A 91 10.27 24.97 18.63
CA GLU A 91 10.84 23.62 18.64
C GLU A 91 9.99 22.59 19.40
N PHE A 92 8.83 23.01 19.91
CA PHE A 92 7.88 22.13 20.60
C PHE A 92 6.64 21.92 19.72
N GLY A 93 5.94 20.81 19.92
CA GLY A 93 4.64 20.57 19.30
C GLY A 93 3.56 21.42 19.98
N ARG A 94 2.47 21.73 19.29
CA ARG A 94 1.29 22.34 19.94
C ARG A 94 0.50 21.24 20.64
N ASN A 95 0.07 21.51 21.88
CA ASN A 95 -0.85 20.65 22.59
C ASN A 95 -1.84 21.51 23.40
N ARG A 96 -3.12 21.49 23.00
CA ARG A 96 -4.19 22.27 23.62
C ARG A 96 -4.58 21.78 25.01
N SER A 97 -4.25 20.53 25.36
CA SER A 97 -4.53 20.00 26.69
C SER A 97 -3.55 20.49 27.76
N GLU A 98 -2.39 21.01 27.36
CA GLU A 98 -1.35 21.49 28.26
C GLU A 98 -1.56 22.97 28.60
N LYS A 99 -1.35 23.34 29.87
CA LYS A 99 -1.47 24.75 30.32
C LYS A 99 -0.56 25.70 29.54
N SER A 100 0.59 25.21 29.08
CA SER A 100 1.52 26.01 28.27
C SER A 100 1.15 26.08 26.77
N GLY A 101 0.17 25.31 26.30
CA GLY A 101 -0.18 25.19 24.88
C GLY A 101 0.81 24.39 24.03
N TYR A 102 1.91 23.91 24.62
CA TYR A 102 2.99 23.18 23.96
C TYR A 102 3.29 21.85 24.63
N THR A 103 3.79 20.87 23.87
CA THR A 103 4.21 19.55 24.35
C THR A 103 5.32 19.64 25.41
N THR A 104 5.39 18.66 26.31
CA THR A 104 6.38 18.61 27.40
C THR A 104 7.83 18.48 26.92
N TYR A 105 8.04 17.82 25.78
CA TYR A 105 9.35 17.62 25.18
C TYR A 105 9.49 18.39 23.87
N CYS A 106 10.71 18.77 23.51
CA CYS A 106 11.02 19.29 22.18
C CYS A 106 10.74 18.22 21.13
N ARG A 107 10.51 18.63 19.87
CA ARG A 107 10.11 17.72 18.77
C ARG A 107 11.02 16.49 18.63
N PRO A 108 12.36 16.58 18.66
CA PRO A 108 13.22 15.40 18.58
C PRO A 108 13.01 14.44 19.76
N CYS A 109 12.97 14.98 20.98
CA CYS A 109 12.74 14.20 22.20
C CYS A 109 11.34 13.57 22.25
N HIS A 110 10.34 14.25 21.68
CA HIS A 110 8.99 13.74 21.54
C HIS A 110 8.95 12.60 20.51
N ALA A 111 9.58 12.77 19.35
CA ALA A 111 9.66 11.72 18.34
C ALA A 111 10.34 10.46 18.87
N ALA A 112 11.47 10.61 19.57
CA ALA A 112 12.13 9.49 20.24
C ALA A 112 11.25 8.81 21.29
N ALA A 113 10.44 9.58 22.04
CA ALA A 113 9.57 9.03 23.09
C ALA A 113 8.44 8.23 22.46
N VAL A 114 7.84 8.76 21.40
CA VAL A 114 6.81 8.08 20.62
C VAL A 114 7.37 6.79 19.99
N ALA A 115 8.60 6.82 19.47
CA ALA A 115 9.25 5.62 18.93
C ALA A 115 9.44 4.53 20.00
N GLU A 116 9.94 4.89 21.19
CA GLU A 116 10.08 3.97 22.32
C GLU A 116 8.74 3.40 22.80
N ILE A 117 7.70 4.24 22.87
CA ILE A 117 6.34 3.79 23.24
C ILE A 117 5.80 2.82 22.18
N ARG A 118 6.01 3.10 20.89
CA ARG A 118 5.61 2.19 19.79
C ARG A 118 6.30 0.84 19.91
N VAL A 119 7.61 0.82 20.15
CA VAL A 119 8.38 -0.43 20.36
C VAL A 119 7.90 -1.16 21.62
N ARG A 120 7.70 -0.45 22.74
CA ARG A 120 7.25 -1.08 24.00
C ARG A 120 5.86 -1.70 23.88
N ASN A 121 4.92 -1.00 23.25
CA ASN A 121 3.52 -1.43 23.20
C ASN A 121 3.23 -2.39 22.03
N HIS A 122 3.96 -2.26 20.93
CA HIS A 122 3.68 -2.99 19.69
C HIS A 122 4.87 -3.84 19.22
N GLY A 123 6.00 -3.87 19.93
CA GLY A 123 7.20 -4.64 19.56
C GLY A 123 8.00 -3.95 18.45
N SER A 124 7.42 -3.80 17.26
CA SER A 124 8.07 -3.23 16.08
C SER A 124 7.20 -2.16 15.41
N ALA A 125 7.82 -1.27 14.64
CA ALA A 125 7.09 -0.31 13.81
C ALA A 125 6.24 -1.03 12.74
N ARG A 126 6.73 -2.17 12.23
CA ARG A 126 6.00 -3.04 11.28
C ARG A 126 4.74 -3.59 11.93
N ASN A 127 4.85 -4.20 13.11
CA ASN A 127 3.72 -4.77 13.85
C ASN A 127 2.67 -3.71 14.21
N TYR A 128 3.08 -2.49 14.58
CA TYR A 128 2.16 -1.37 14.79
C TYR A 128 1.35 -1.05 13.51
N LEU A 129 2.02 -0.93 12.37
CA LEU A 129 1.36 -0.61 11.10
C LEU A 129 0.47 -1.74 10.58
N LEU A 130 0.86 -3.00 10.80
CA LEU A 130 0.04 -4.17 10.45
C LEU A 130 -1.24 -4.19 11.28
N LYS A 131 -1.15 -3.99 12.59
CA LYS A 131 -2.33 -3.89 13.48
C LYS A 131 -3.24 -2.74 13.08
N LEU A 132 -2.67 -1.58 12.76
CA LEU A 132 -3.44 -0.38 12.41
C LEU A 132 -4.18 -0.53 11.07
N ARG A 133 -3.56 -1.15 10.07
CA ARG A 133 -4.13 -1.23 8.70
C ARG A 133 -4.96 -2.48 8.45
N TYR A 134 -4.56 -3.60 9.04
CA TYR A 134 -5.08 -4.92 8.68
C TYR A 134 -5.58 -5.72 9.89
N GLY A 135 -5.46 -5.19 11.11
CA GLY A 135 -5.85 -5.90 12.33
C GLY A 135 -5.00 -7.13 12.67
N VAL A 136 -3.93 -7.41 11.91
CA VAL A 136 -3.06 -8.58 12.13
C VAL A 136 -1.70 -8.20 12.73
N THR A 137 -1.10 -9.15 13.42
CA THR A 137 0.25 -9.02 13.97
C THR A 137 1.31 -9.49 12.99
N GLU A 138 2.56 -9.09 13.23
CA GLU A 138 3.73 -9.60 12.52
C GLU A 138 3.83 -11.13 12.60
N GLN A 139 3.59 -11.72 13.78
CA GLN A 139 3.57 -13.17 13.96
C GLN A 139 2.48 -13.85 13.12
N GLN A 140 1.26 -13.31 13.11
CA GLN A 140 0.17 -13.87 12.30
C GLN A 140 0.47 -13.80 10.79
N VAL A 141 1.16 -12.74 10.33
CA VAL A 141 1.60 -12.66 8.94
C VAL A 141 2.66 -13.72 8.64
N ASP A 142 3.60 -13.94 9.55
CA ASP A 142 4.65 -14.95 9.38
C ASP A 142 4.07 -16.38 9.41
N GLU A 143 3.04 -16.63 10.22
CA GLU A 143 2.25 -17.87 10.24
C GLU A 143 1.54 -18.09 8.89
N MET A 144 0.83 -17.08 8.35
CA MET A 144 0.19 -17.18 7.03
C MET A 144 1.21 -17.45 5.91
N ILE A 145 2.40 -16.84 5.97
CA ILE A 145 3.47 -17.09 5.01
C ILE A 145 3.93 -18.56 5.09
N ALA A 146 4.10 -19.08 6.31
CA ALA A 146 4.51 -20.46 6.52
C ALA A 146 3.45 -21.47 6.03
N GLU A 147 2.18 -21.23 6.34
CA GLU A 147 1.05 -22.05 5.87
C GLU A 147 0.97 -22.12 4.33
N GLN A 148 1.31 -21.01 3.65
CA GLN A 148 1.37 -20.93 2.20
C GLN A 148 2.60 -21.61 1.58
N GLY A 149 3.52 -22.17 2.38
CA GLY A 149 4.81 -22.67 1.88
C GLY A 149 5.75 -21.55 1.40
N GLY A 150 5.56 -20.32 1.89
CA GLY A 150 6.37 -19.14 1.57
C GLY A 150 6.10 -18.51 0.20
N VAL A 151 5.14 -19.03 -0.58
CA VAL A 151 4.87 -18.58 -1.96
C VAL A 151 3.58 -17.79 -2.07
N CYS A 152 3.54 -16.86 -3.01
CA CYS A 152 2.32 -16.15 -3.42
C CYS A 152 1.28 -17.15 -3.93
N VAL A 153 0.13 -17.22 -3.27
CA VAL A 153 -0.94 -18.18 -3.60
C VAL A 153 -1.48 -18.02 -5.02
N ILE A 154 -1.45 -16.82 -5.61
CA ILE A 154 -1.95 -16.61 -6.98
C ILE A 154 -0.98 -17.16 -8.02
N CYS A 155 0.28 -16.72 -8.01
CA CYS A 155 1.20 -17.04 -9.10
C CYS A 155 2.09 -18.25 -8.87
N LEU A 156 2.22 -18.73 -7.63
CA LEU A 156 3.08 -19.83 -7.19
C LEU A 156 4.56 -19.71 -7.63
N ARG A 157 5.02 -18.52 -8.02
CA ARG A 157 6.34 -18.26 -8.62
C ARG A 157 7.20 -17.25 -7.85
N ALA A 158 6.65 -16.56 -6.87
CA ALA A 158 7.35 -15.50 -6.12
C ALA A 158 6.98 -15.55 -4.65
N ASP A 159 7.88 -15.05 -3.80
CA ASP A 159 7.70 -15.00 -2.36
C ASP A 159 6.43 -14.20 -1.97
N ALA A 160 5.72 -14.71 -0.97
CA ALA A 160 4.63 -14.02 -0.30
C ALA A 160 5.17 -12.90 0.61
N LYS A 161 4.86 -11.63 0.30
CA LYS A 161 5.43 -10.45 0.99
C LYS A 161 4.41 -9.38 1.38
N HIS A 162 3.25 -9.34 0.74
CA HIS A 162 2.27 -8.25 0.90
C HIS A 162 0.96 -8.81 1.43
N VAL A 163 0.42 -8.19 2.47
CA VAL A 163 -0.90 -8.53 3.01
C VAL A 163 -1.95 -8.05 2.02
N ASP A 164 -2.69 -9.00 1.45
CA ASP A 164 -3.86 -8.72 0.63
C ASP A 164 -5.12 -8.83 1.49
N HIS A 165 -6.08 -7.95 1.22
CA HIS A 165 -7.31 -7.82 1.98
C HIS A 165 -8.45 -7.45 1.05
N ASP A 166 -9.64 -7.87 1.42
CA ASP A 166 -10.84 -7.48 0.71
C ASP A 166 -11.17 -6.01 1.00
N HIS A 167 -11.35 -5.20 -0.05
CA HIS A 167 -11.56 -3.76 0.09
C HIS A 167 -12.96 -3.37 0.59
N LEU A 168 -13.93 -4.30 0.58
CA LEU A 168 -15.28 -4.08 1.10
C LEU A 168 -15.37 -4.36 2.59
N THR A 169 -14.79 -5.48 3.04
CA THR A 169 -14.89 -5.97 4.43
C THR A 169 -13.67 -5.63 5.27
N GLY A 170 -12.53 -5.31 4.65
CA GLY A 170 -11.25 -5.12 5.32
C GLY A 170 -10.60 -6.41 5.82
N LEU A 171 -11.19 -7.57 5.54
CA LEU A 171 -10.69 -8.86 5.99
C LEU A 171 -9.46 -9.27 5.20
N VAL A 172 -8.41 -9.70 5.91
CA VAL A 172 -7.19 -10.23 5.30
C VAL A 172 -7.53 -11.55 4.59
N ARG A 173 -7.22 -11.61 3.29
CA ARG A 173 -7.39 -12.81 2.47
C ARG A 173 -6.16 -13.70 2.65
N ARG A 174 -5.03 -13.31 2.04
CA ARG A 174 -3.74 -14.04 2.08
C ARG A 174 -2.55 -13.10 1.86
N ILE A 175 -1.35 -13.68 1.83
CA ILE A 175 -0.11 -12.95 1.55
C ILE A 175 0.30 -13.17 0.09
N LEU A 176 0.38 -12.09 -0.68
CA LEU A 176 0.70 -12.09 -2.10
C LEU A 176 2.10 -11.54 -2.40
N CYS A 177 2.57 -11.73 -3.63
CA CYS A 177 3.72 -10.98 -4.12
C CYS A 177 3.28 -9.57 -4.57
N PHE A 178 4.22 -8.63 -4.61
CA PHE A 178 3.94 -7.23 -5.00
C PHE A 178 3.21 -7.11 -6.34
N LYS A 179 3.63 -7.92 -7.32
CA LYS A 179 3.07 -7.92 -8.68
C LYS A 179 1.63 -8.40 -8.72
N CYS A 180 1.31 -9.51 -8.05
CA CYS A 180 -0.06 -10.02 -8.01
C CYS A 180 -0.99 -9.09 -7.24
N ASN A 181 -0.53 -8.55 -6.10
CA ASN A 181 -1.31 -7.57 -5.33
C ASN A 181 -1.60 -6.30 -6.12
N GLY A 182 -0.59 -5.76 -6.82
CA GLY A 182 -0.80 -4.62 -7.71
C GLY A 182 -1.73 -4.95 -8.87
N GLY A 183 -1.58 -6.15 -9.45
CA GLY A 183 -2.36 -6.62 -10.59
C GLY A 183 -3.85 -6.72 -10.27
N LEU A 184 -4.20 -7.27 -9.10
CA LEU A 184 -5.59 -7.26 -8.60
C LEU A 184 -6.16 -5.85 -8.54
N GLY A 185 -5.39 -4.90 -7.99
CA GLY A 185 -5.80 -3.50 -7.92
C GLY A 185 -5.96 -2.82 -9.29
N GLN A 186 -5.22 -3.24 -10.33
CA GLN A 186 -5.43 -2.73 -11.70
C GLN A 186 -6.72 -3.24 -12.34
N PHE A 187 -7.25 -4.35 -11.85
CA PHE A 187 -8.53 -4.91 -12.28
C PHE A 187 -9.67 -4.57 -11.30
N ASP A 188 -9.45 -3.66 -10.35
CA ASP A 188 -10.43 -3.28 -9.31
C ASP A 188 -10.96 -4.47 -8.49
N ASP A 189 -10.14 -5.52 -8.30
CA ASP A 189 -10.58 -6.80 -7.72
C ASP A 189 -11.80 -7.42 -8.43
N ASP A 190 -12.00 -7.16 -9.73
CA ASP A 190 -13.10 -7.70 -10.52
C ASP A 190 -12.72 -9.05 -11.17
N PRO A 191 -13.35 -10.17 -10.76
CA PRO A 191 -13.02 -11.50 -11.27
C PRO A 191 -13.39 -11.66 -12.75
N ASP A 192 -14.41 -10.98 -13.25
CA ASP A 192 -14.84 -11.09 -14.65
C ASP A 192 -13.88 -10.35 -15.58
N ARG A 193 -13.40 -9.17 -15.18
CA ARG A 193 -12.33 -8.47 -15.92
C ARG A 193 -11.03 -9.28 -15.96
N LEU A 194 -10.69 -9.97 -14.88
CA LEU A 194 -9.53 -10.88 -14.84
C LEU A 194 -9.70 -12.06 -15.81
N ARG A 195 -10.91 -12.64 -15.92
CA ARG A 195 -11.22 -13.69 -16.90
C ARG A 195 -11.19 -13.18 -18.33
N LEU A 196 -11.77 -12.02 -18.59
CA LEU A 196 -11.73 -11.37 -19.91
C LEU A 196 -10.30 -11.10 -20.35
N ALA A 197 -9.43 -10.67 -19.44
CA ALA A 197 -8.01 -10.52 -19.71
C ALA A 197 -7.33 -11.86 -20.05
N ALA A 198 -7.65 -12.93 -19.33
CA ALA A 198 -7.12 -14.26 -19.64
C ALA A 198 -7.56 -14.72 -21.04
N ASP A 199 -8.85 -14.57 -21.37
CA ASP A 199 -9.39 -14.92 -22.69
C ASP A 199 -8.78 -14.07 -23.81
N TYR A 200 -8.58 -12.78 -23.55
CA TYR A 200 -7.92 -11.87 -24.48
C TYR A 200 -6.49 -12.31 -24.81
N LEU A 201 -5.69 -12.70 -23.82
CA LEU A 201 -4.34 -13.22 -24.03
C LEU A 201 -4.33 -14.55 -24.80
N GLU A 202 -5.33 -15.41 -24.58
CA GLU A 202 -5.50 -16.69 -25.28
C GLU A 202 -6.19 -16.55 -26.66
N LEU A 203 -6.48 -15.32 -27.10
CA LEU A 203 -7.16 -15.04 -28.37
C LEU A 203 -8.55 -15.71 -28.46
N ARG A 204 -9.26 -15.67 -27.33
CA ARG A 204 -10.65 -16.12 -27.17
C ARG A 204 -11.55 -14.93 -26.82
N GLY A 205 -12.85 -15.20 -26.71
CA GLY A 205 -13.86 -14.21 -26.35
C GLY A 205 -14.36 -13.34 -27.50
N SER A 206 -15.17 -12.35 -27.13
CA SER A 206 -15.87 -11.44 -28.04
C SER A 206 -14.91 -10.62 -28.91
N HIS A 207 -13.81 -10.12 -28.33
CA HIS A 207 -12.80 -9.35 -29.07
C HIS A 207 -12.11 -10.19 -30.15
N ALA A 208 -11.62 -11.39 -29.80
CA ALA A 208 -11.00 -12.27 -30.78
C ALA A 208 -11.97 -12.71 -31.88
N ARG A 209 -13.25 -12.93 -31.56
CA ARG A 209 -14.31 -13.20 -32.55
C ARG A 209 -14.50 -12.01 -33.49
N ARG A 210 -14.56 -10.78 -32.97
CA ARG A 210 -14.64 -9.56 -33.79
C ARG A 210 -13.45 -9.44 -34.73
N MET A 211 -12.23 -9.65 -34.23
CA MET A 211 -11.03 -9.61 -35.06
C MET A 211 -11.09 -10.66 -36.19
N ARG A 212 -11.56 -11.88 -35.91
CA ARG A 212 -11.77 -12.91 -36.95
C ARG A 212 -12.80 -12.49 -38.00
N ILE A 213 -13.88 -11.81 -37.62
CA ILE A 213 -14.89 -11.32 -38.57
C ILE A 213 -14.31 -10.23 -39.48
N GLU A 214 -13.58 -9.28 -38.90
CA GLU A 214 -13.03 -8.12 -39.63
C GLU A 214 -11.78 -8.46 -40.47
N LEU A 215 -10.95 -9.40 -40.02
CA LEU A 215 -9.64 -9.70 -40.61
C LEU A 215 -9.46 -11.14 -41.09
N GLY A 216 -10.36 -12.06 -40.75
CA GLY A 216 -10.14 -13.50 -40.92
C GLY A 216 -9.18 -14.13 -39.90
N ALA A 217 -8.63 -13.35 -38.97
CA ALA A 217 -7.68 -13.80 -37.95
C ALA A 217 -7.88 -13.06 -36.61
N PRO A 218 -7.57 -13.68 -35.45
CA PRO A 218 -7.76 -13.05 -34.14
C PRO A 218 -6.67 -12.01 -33.79
N VAL A 219 -5.60 -11.94 -34.58
CA VAL A 219 -4.47 -11.01 -34.44
C VAL A 219 -4.05 -10.50 -35.81
N PHE A 220 -3.31 -9.40 -35.83
CA PHE A 220 -2.70 -8.90 -37.07
C PHE A 220 -1.35 -8.22 -36.79
N GLY A 221 -0.58 -7.94 -37.84
CA GLY A 221 0.77 -7.37 -37.69
C GLY A 221 1.82 -8.41 -37.35
N GLY A 222 2.83 -8.01 -36.59
CA GLY A 222 4.02 -8.80 -36.28
C GLY A 222 5.27 -8.35 -37.05
N PRO A 223 6.48 -8.59 -36.52
CA PRO A 223 7.74 -8.13 -37.12
C PRO A 223 7.93 -8.63 -38.56
N ASP A 224 7.41 -9.83 -38.85
CA ASP A 224 7.54 -10.45 -40.17
C ASP A 224 6.64 -9.82 -41.23
N ARG A 225 5.55 -9.14 -40.86
CA ARG A 225 4.72 -8.42 -41.84
C ARG A 225 5.51 -7.34 -42.59
N VAL A 226 6.49 -6.72 -41.92
CA VAL A 226 7.39 -5.72 -42.51
C VAL A 226 8.27 -6.32 -43.61
N ARG A 227 8.55 -7.63 -43.57
CA ARG A 227 9.40 -8.33 -44.54
C ARG A 227 8.63 -8.79 -45.79
N TRP A 228 7.38 -9.20 -45.64
CA TRP A 228 6.62 -9.88 -46.71
C TRP A 228 5.57 -9.02 -47.41
N ASP A 229 5.23 -7.84 -46.88
CA ASP A 229 4.39 -6.86 -47.59
C ASP A 229 5.15 -5.56 -47.90
N PRO A 230 5.80 -5.46 -49.07
CA PRO A 230 6.49 -4.25 -49.53
C PRO A 230 5.56 -3.06 -49.79
N PHE A 231 4.24 -3.28 -49.85
CA PHE A 231 3.22 -2.33 -50.29
C PHE A 231 2.16 -2.04 -49.21
N TRP A 232 2.42 -2.35 -47.93
CA TRP A 232 1.53 -2.28 -46.75
C TRP A 232 0.97 -0.87 -46.44
N ARG A 233 0.22 -0.32 -47.40
CA ARG A 233 -0.23 1.06 -47.62
C ARG A 233 0.90 2.00 -48.04
N THR A 234 0.85 2.37 -49.32
CA THR A 234 1.70 3.31 -50.07
C THR A 234 2.37 4.38 -49.21
N LYS A 235 3.68 4.60 -49.43
CA LYS A 235 4.44 5.70 -48.82
C LYS A 235 3.72 7.03 -49.07
N GLY A 236 3.03 7.56 -48.06
CA GLY A 236 2.63 8.96 -48.07
C GLY A 236 3.90 9.82 -48.18
N ASN A 237 3.87 10.83 -49.05
CA ASN A 237 5.02 11.71 -49.36
C ASN A 237 5.49 12.60 -48.18
N SER A 238 5.00 12.38 -46.97
CA SER A 238 5.24 13.20 -45.78
C SER A 238 6.04 12.44 -44.71
N LEU A 239 7.05 13.09 -44.12
CA LEU A 239 7.70 12.61 -42.90
C LEU A 239 6.67 12.41 -41.78
N LYS A 240 6.75 11.28 -41.07
CA LYS A 240 5.81 10.93 -40.01
C LYS A 240 6.48 11.03 -38.63
N PRO A 241 5.72 11.13 -37.53
CA PRO A 241 6.31 11.26 -36.19
C PRO A 241 7.10 10.00 -35.76
N ALA A 242 8.06 10.15 -34.85
CA ALA A 242 8.93 9.05 -34.38
C ALA A 242 8.16 7.80 -33.91
N ARG A 243 6.98 7.99 -33.30
CA ARG A 243 6.08 6.89 -32.87
C ARG A 243 5.70 5.95 -34.02
N HIS A 244 5.51 6.49 -35.24
CA HIS A 244 5.10 5.72 -36.41
C HIS A 244 6.20 4.73 -36.77
N TYR A 245 7.45 5.18 -36.81
CA TYR A 245 8.59 4.32 -37.10
C TYR A 245 8.83 3.27 -36.01
N HIS A 246 8.68 3.66 -34.73
CA HIS A 246 8.77 2.71 -33.61
C HIS A 246 7.71 1.60 -33.71
N ARG A 247 6.45 1.96 -33.98
CA ARG A 247 5.35 0.98 -34.14
C ARG A 247 5.58 0.03 -35.32
N ARG A 248 6.07 0.55 -36.44
CA ARG A 248 6.40 -0.28 -37.60
C ARG A 248 7.50 -1.28 -37.29
N GLN A 249 8.59 -0.83 -36.65
CA GLN A 249 9.73 -1.71 -36.33
C GLN A 249 9.38 -2.76 -35.29
N ARG A 250 8.58 -2.41 -34.28
CA ARG A 250 8.32 -3.27 -33.13
C ARG A 250 7.11 -4.19 -33.29
N TYR A 251 6.05 -3.71 -33.94
CA TYR A 251 4.74 -4.37 -33.98
C TYR A 251 4.27 -4.69 -35.40
N GLY A 252 4.98 -4.22 -36.44
CA GLY A 252 4.55 -4.40 -37.83
C GLY A 252 3.23 -3.67 -38.17
N ILE A 253 2.87 -2.63 -37.41
CA ILE A 253 1.71 -1.77 -37.66
C ILE A 253 2.12 -0.30 -37.84
N ASN A 254 1.36 0.45 -38.62
CA ASN A 254 1.52 1.91 -38.77
C ASN A 254 0.45 2.70 -37.99
N ASP A 255 0.45 4.03 -38.11
CA ASP A 255 -0.55 4.87 -37.44
C ASP A 255 -1.97 4.61 -38.00
N ASP A 256 -2.12 4.38 -39.30
CA ASP A 256 -3.43 4.09 -39.93
C ASP A 256 -4.01 2.74 -39.45
N ASP A 257 -3.16 1.73 -39.27
CA ASP A 257 -3.50 0.43 -38.70
C ASP A 257 -4.00 0.57 -37.26
N ALA A 258 -3.34 1.41 -36.46
CA ALA A 258 -3.76 1.68 -35.09
C ALA A 258 -5.06 2.48 -35.03
N GLU A 259 -5.26 3.46 -35.92
CA GLU A 259 -6.53 4.18 -36.05
C GLU A 259 -7.66 3.25 -36.48
N TRP A 260 -7.40 2.33 -37.41
CA TRP A 260 -8.36 1.31 -37.82
C TRP A 260 -8.72 0.37 -36.66
N LEU A 261 -7.72 -0.12 -35.92
CA LEU A 261 -7.95 -0.99 -34.76
C LEU A 261 -8.79 -0.29 -33.69
N LEU A 262 -8.50 1.00 -33.43
CA LEU A 262 -9.28 1.81 -32.52
C LEU A 262 -10.74 1.95 -32.98
N LYS A 263 -10.99 2.11 -34.29
CA LYS A 263 -12.34 2.17 -34.86
C LYS A 263 -13.09 0.84 -34.73
N VAL A 264 -12.44 -0.29 -35.01
CA VAL A 264 -13.04 -1.64 -34.85
C VAL A 264 -13.42 -1.91 -33.39
N GLN A 265 -12.63 -1.38 -32.46
CA GLN A 265 -12.91 -1.43 -31.03
C GLN A 265 -13.87 -0.34 -30.54
N MET A 266 -14.43 0.49 -31.44
CA MET A 266 -15.33 1.60 -31.09
C MET A 266 -14.71 2.59 -30.07
N GLY A 267 -13.39 2.75 -30.11
CA GLY A 267 -12.63 3.59 -29.17
C GLY A 267 -12.46 3.00 -27.77
N GLN A 268 -12.95 1.78 -27.51
CA GLN A 268 -12.98 1.15 -26.19
C GLN A 268 -11.90 0.07 -26.03
N CYS A 269 -11.58 -0.24 -24.77
CA CYS A 269 -10.64 -1.26 -24.36
C CYS A 269 -11.01 -2.63 -24.93
N ALA A 270 -10.04 -3.32 -25.55
CA ALA A 270 -10.22 -4.66 -26.10
C ALA A 270 -10.49 -5.75 -25.05
N VAL A 271 -10.26 -5.46 -23.77
CA VAL A 271 -10.39 -6.40 -22.65
C VAL A 271 -11.67 -6.16 -21.88
N CYS A 272 -11.83 -4.98 -21.26
CA CYS A 272 -12.97 -4.70 -20.40
C CYS A 272 -14.13 -3.98 -21.10
N PHE A 273 -13.91 -3.38 -22.27
CA PHE A 273 -14.90 -2.57 -23.00
C PHE A 273 -15.45 -1.33 -22.26
N ASP A 274 -15.09 -1.10 -21.00
CA ASP A 274 -15.60 0.00 -20.17
C ASP A 274 -14.82 1.32 -20.31
N PHE A 275 -13.55 1.24 -20.69
CA PHE A 275 -12.63 2.39 -20.70
C PHE A 275 -12.07 2.66 -22.09
N PRO A 276 -11.60 3.89 -22.38
CA PRO A 276 -10.93 4.20 -23.63
C PRO A 276 -9.71 3.31 -23.90
N ALA A 277 -9.56 2.90 -25.15
CA ALA A 277 -8.36 2.22 -25.62
C ALA A 277 -7.18 3.20 -25.73
N GLU A 278 -6.03 2.82 -25.18
CA GLU A 278 -4.88 3.73 -25.07
C GLU A 278 -3.56 3.09 -25.54
N HIS A 279 -3.39 1.79 -25.30
CA HIS A 279 -2.14 1.09 -25.54
C HIS A 279 -2.30 0.09 -26.67
N VAL A 280 -1.28 -0.07 -27.53
CA VAL A 280 -1.24 -1.18 -28.48
C VAL A 280 -0.63 -2.38 -27.76
N ASP A 281 -1.43 -3.41 -27.57
CA ASP A 281 -1.00 -4.65 -26.93
C ASP A 281 -0.60 -5.69 -27.98
N HIS A 282 0.42 -6.47 -27.63
CA HIS A 282 1.06 -7.42 -28.52
C HIS A 282 1.54 -8.64 -27.75
N ASP A 283 1.55 -9.77 -28.45
CA ASP A 283 2.19 -10.97 -27.95
C ASP A 283 3.71 -10.80 -27.91
N HIS A 284 4.34 -11.03 -26.76
CA HIS A 284 5.78 -10.81 -26.59
C HIS A 284 6.66 -11.88 -27.29
N VAL A 285 6.07 -12.97 -27.78
CA VAL A 285 6.80 -14.05 -28.48
C VAL A 285 6.75 -13.84 -30.00
N SER A 286 5.55 -13.68 -30.56
CA SER A 286 5.30 -13.51 -31.98
C SER A 286 5.32 -12.05 -32.44
N GLY A 287 5.16 -11.10 -31.52
CA GLY A 287 4.99 -9.67 -31.82
C GLY A 287 3.64 -9.34 -32.48
N ALA A 288 2.73 -10.31 -32.60
CA ALA A 288 1.41 -10.09 -33.19
C ALA A 288 0.58 -9.16 -32.31
N VAL A 289 -0.09 -8.18 -32.93
CA VAL A 289 -0.96 -7.23 -32.23
C VAL A 289 -2.30 -7.89 -31.97
N ARG A 290 -2.69 -7.92 -30.69
CA ARG A 290 -3.94 -8.54 -30.24
C ARG A 290 -5.07 -7.52 -30.22
N GLY A 291 -4.80 -6.29 -29.80
CA GLY A 291 -5.82 -5.26 -29.62
C GLY A 291 -5.26 -4.01 -28.94
N MET A 292 -6.17 -3.11 -28.54
CA MET A 292 -5.84 -1.94 -27.75
C MET A 292 -6.55 -1.92 -26.39
N PRO A 293 -5.88 -2.33 -25.31
CA PRO A 293 -6.41 -2.17 -23.95
C PRO A 293 -6.31 -0.74 -23.42
N CYS A 294 -7.08 -0.45 -22.36
CA CYS A 294 -6.88 0.73 -21.52
C CYS A 294 -5.60 0.59 -20.66
N SER A 295 -5.13 1.69 -20.06
CA SER A 295 -3.93 1.68 -19.21
C SER A 295 -4.01 0.66 -18.07
N ALA A 296 -5.17 0.55 -17.42
CA ALA A 296 -5.37 -0.35 -16.29
C ALA A 296 -5.26 -1.82 -16.72
N CYS A 297 -6.02 -2.26 -17.73
CA CYS A 297 -5.95 -3.65 -18.22
C CYS A 297 -4.55 -4.00 -18.76
N ASN A 298 -3.91 -3.08 -19.51
CA ASN A 298 -2.56 -3.30 -20.05
C ASN A 298 -1.53 -3.49 -18.91
N THR A 299 -1.56 -2.60 -17.92
CA THR A 299 -0.65 -2.66 -16.77
C THR A 299 -0.96 -3.88 -15.88
N GLY A 300 -2.23 -4.19 -15.67
CA GLY A 300 -2.70 -5.33 -14.90
C GLY A 300 -2.25 -6.66 -15.49
N MET A 301 -2.43 -6.86 -16.81
CA MET A 301 -1.93 -8.05 -17.51
C MET A 301 -0.40 -8.17 -17.35
N GLY A 302 0.35 -7.08 -17.57
CA GLY A 302 1.80 -7.09 -17.40
C GLY A 302 2.26 -7.37 -15.96
N GLN A 303 1.55 -6.85 -14.94
CA GLN A 303 1.81 -7.16 -13.53
C GLN A 303 1.51 -8.63 -13.22
N LEU A 304 0.46 -9.19 -13.80
CA LEU A 304 0.14 -10.61 -13.75
C LEU A 304 0.93 -11.46 -14.77
N ARG A 305 1.98 -10.86 -15.37
CA ARG A 305 2.99 -11.47 -16.24
C ARG A 305 2.47 -11.98 -17.59
N ASP A 306 1.43 -11.33 -18.11
CA ASP A 306 0.83 -11.65 -19.41
C ASP A 306 0.49 -13.15 -19.52
N ASP A 307 -0.01 -13.70 -18.41
CA ASP A 307 -0.13 -15.13 -18.19
C ASP A 307 -1.58 -15.52 -17.84
N PRO A 308 -2.30 -16.18 -18.77
CA PRO A 308 -3.71 -16.54 -18.58
C PRO A 308 -3.98 -17.37 -17.33
N ILE A 309 -3.06 -18.26 -16.95
CA ILE A 309 -3.24 -19.11 -15.76
C ILE A 309 -3.21 -18.24 -14.49
N THR A 310 -2.27 -17.29 -14.40
CA THR A 310 -2.18 -16.37 -13.26
C THR A 310 -3.43 -15.47 -13.17
N LEU A 311 -3.96 -15.01 -14.30
CA LEU A 311 -5.21 -14.23 -14.35
C LEU A 311 -6.43 -15.04 -13.89
N ARG A 312 -6.58 -16.28 -14.34
CA ARG A 312 -7.67 -17.18 -13.90
C ARG A 312 -7.57 -17.50 -12.40
N ARG A 313 -6.36 -17.80 -11.92
CA ARG A 313 -6.11 -17.99 -10.49
C ARG A 313 -6.41 -16.72 -9.68
N ALA A 314 -6.10 -15.54 -10.22
CA ALA A 314 -6.43 -14.27 -9.57
C ALA A 314 -7.95 -14.06 -9.46
N ALA A 315 -8.72 -14.41 -10.49
CA ALA A 315 -10.19 -14.36 -10.44
C ALA A 315 -10.74 -15.31 -9.36
N ASP A 316 -10.28 -16.56 -9.35
CA ASP A 316 -10.70 -17.54 -8.33
C ASP A 316 -10.26 -17.12 -6.92
N TYR A 317 -9.16 -16.40 -6.79
CA TYR A 317 -8.68 -15.89 -5.52
C TYR A 317 -9.62 -14.83 -4.95
N VAL A 318 -10.02 -13.88 -5.78
CA VAL A 318 -10.98 -12.82 -5.40
C VAL A 318 -12.30 -13.43 -4.95
N GLU A 319 -12.79 -14.45 -5.65
CA GLU A 319 -14.05 -15.15 -5.31
C GLU A 319 -13.91 -16.13 -4.14
N GLY A 320 -12.72 -16.28 -3.55
CA GLY A 320 -12.48 -17.22 -2.45
C GLY A 320 -12.50 -18.70 -2.87
N ARG A 321 -12.41 -19.00 -4.17
CA ARG A 321 -12.41 -20.36 -4.72
C ARG A 321 -11.01 -20.94 -4.82
N LEU A 322 -9.97 -20.10 -4.93
CA LEU A 322 -8.58 -20.55 -5.12
C LEU A 322 -7.98 -21.27 -3.91
N VAL A 323 -8.25 -20.75 -2.71
CA VAL A 323 -7.59 -21.21 -1.48
C VAL A 323 -8.62 -21.87 -0.59
N GLN A 324 -8.51 -23.18 -0.41
CA GLN A 324 -9.45 -23.98 0.38
C GLN A 324 -8.76 -24.58 1.61
N MET A 325 -9.52 -24.83 2.67
CA MET A 325 -9.07 -25.65 3.80
C MET A 325 -9.48 -27.10 3.54
N VAL A 326 -8.54 -28.03 3.62
CA VAL A 326 -8.77 -29.47 3.43
C VAL A 326 -8.24 -30.26 4.61
N ALA A 327 -8.75 -31.48 4.79
CA ALA A 327 -8.26 -32.40 5.83
C ALA A 327 -6.80 -32.79 5.54
N ALA A 328 -5.95 -32.75 6.55
CA ALA A 328 -4.57 -33.22 6.50
C ALA A 328 -4.50 -34.70 6.91
N GLU A 329 -3.46 -35.40 6.45
CA GLU A 329 -3.28 -36.84 6.71
C GLU A 329 -3.09 -37.16 8.21
N ASP A 330 -2.61 -36.19 8.99
CA ASP A 330 -2.41 -36.27 10.43
C ASP A 330 -3.70 -36.01 11.25
N GLY A 331 -4.84 -35.83 10.58
CA GLY A 331 -6.13 -35.52 11.21
C GLY A 331 -6.36 -34.03 11.47
N GLY A 332 -5.43 -33.15 11.06
CA GLY A 332 -5.57 -31.70 11.10
C GLY A 332 -6.26 -31.11 9.86
N THR A 333 -6.10 -29.79 9.69
CA THR A 333 -6.51 -29.08 8.46
C THR A 333 -5.33 -28.33 7.86
N ARG A 334 -5.23 -28.30 6.55
CA ARG A 334 -4.19 -27.55 5.81
C ARG A 334 -4.78 -26.77 4.64
N LEU A 335 -3.97 -25.90 4.05
CA LEU A 335 -4.32 -25.21 2.81
C LEU A 335 -4.22 -26.15 1.60
N SER A 336 -5.16 -25.96 0.68
CA SER A 336 -5.10 -26.40 -0.70
C SER A 336 -4.99 -25.16 -1.59
N LEU A 337 -3.97 -25.12 -2.45
CA LEU A 337 -3.69 -23.97 -3.33
C LEU A 337 -3.81 -24.31 -4.82
N THR A 338 -3.91 -25.59 -5.16
CA THR A 338 -3.92 -26.09 -6.54
C THR A 338 -4.92 -27.20 -6.75
N VAL A 339 -5.24 -27.46 -8.01
CA VAL A 339 -5.95 -28.65 -8.47
C VAL A 339 -5.09 -29.33 -9.54
N PRO A 340 -4.60 -30.58 -9.35
CA PRO A 340 -4.83 -31.43 -8.18
C PRO A 340 -4.25 -30.83 -6.89
N ASP A 341 -4.87 -31.20 -5.78
CA ASP A 341 -4.47 -30.74 -4.46
C ASP A 341 -3.09 -31.29 -4.06
N VAL A 342 -2.30 -30.46 -3.41
CA VAL A 342 -0.99 -30.80 -2.87
C VAL A 342 -0.80 -30.04 -1.57
N ASP A 343 -0.18 -30.67 -0.58
CA ASP A 343 0.21 -30.00 0.65
C ASP A 343 1.35 -28.99 0.35
N PRO A 344 1.14 -27.68 0.55
CA PRO A 344 2.17 -26.68 0.32
C PRO A 344 3.45 -26.90 1.12
N ALA A 345 3.36 -27.54 2.30
CA ALA A 345 4.52 -27.85 3.14
C ALA A 345 5.44 -28.92 2.54
N THR A 346 4.92 -29.75 1.62
CA THR A 346 5.67 -30.84 0.98
C THR A 346 6.38 -30.41 -0.31
N VAL A 347 6.01 -29.25 -0.86
CA VAL A 347 6.56 -28.77 -2.13
C VAL A 347 7.92 -28.12 -1.90
N PRO A 348 9.03 -28.65 -2.45
CA PRO A 348 10.34 -28.04 -2.29
C PRO A 348 10.37 -26.67 -2.96
N ARG A 349 11.30 -25.81 -2.53
CA ARG A 349 11.46 -24.49 -3.14
C ARG A 349 11.74 -24.62 -4.64
N GLY A 350 10.86 -24.05 -5.47
CA GLY A 350 10.92 -24.16 -6.94
C GLY A 350 10.15 -25.34 -7.54
N GLY A 351 9.56 -26.23 -6.73
CA GLY A 351 8.75 -27.37 -7.17
C GLY A 351 7.35 -27.01 -7.67
N TRP A 352 6.95 -25.74 -7.57
CA TRP A 352 5.60 -25.27 -7.88
C TRP A 352 5.25 -25.22 -9.38
N LYS A 353 6.24 -25.27 -10.28
CA LYS A 353 6.01 -25.05 -11.71
C LYS A 353 5.04 -26.06 -12.32
N ALA A 354 5.29 -27.36 -12.10
CA ALA A 354 4.45 -28.42 -12.67
C ALA A 354 3.02 -28.40 -12.10
N LEU A 355 2.89 -28.14 -10.80
CA LEU A 355 1.60 -28.00 -10.12
C LEU A 355 0.82 -26.79 -10.66
N TRP A 356 1.50 -25.67 -10.88
CA TRP A 356 0.92 -24.47 -11.47
C TRP A 356 0.44 -24.70 -12.92
N GLU A 357 1.19 -25.47 -13.72
CA GLU A 357 0.77 -25.84 -15.09
C GLU A 357 -0.45 -26.75 -15.09
N GLN A 358 -0.47 -27.79 -14.25
CA GLN A 358 -1.61 -28.71 -14.09
C GLN A 358 -2.87 -27.98 -13.62
N ASP A 359 -2.69 -27.07 -12.67
CA ASP A 359 -3.76 -26.23 -12.13
C ASP A 359 -4.35 -25.27 -13.15
N GLY A 360 -3.50 -24.71 -14.00
CA GLY A 360 -3.92 -23.88 -15.11
C GLY A 360 -4.72 -24.67 -16.15
N GLU A 361 -4.26 -25.87 -16.50
CA GLU A 361 -4.96 -26.76 -17.43
C GLU A 361 -6.34 -27.15 -16.86
N TYR A 362 -6.40 -27.53 -15.57
CA TYR A 362 -7.66 -27.81 -14.90
C TYR A 362 -8.63 -26.62 -14.99
N ARG A 363 -8.18 -25.41 -14.66
CA ARG A 363 -9.00 -24.18 -14.72
C ARG A 363 -9.46 -23.83 -16.12
N LYS A 364 -8.62 -24.10 -17.11
CA LYS A 364 -8.97 -23.90 -18.51
C LYS A 364 -10.09 -24.84 -18.96
N GLN A 365 -10.09 -26.07 -18.47
CA GLN A 365 -11.11 -27.08 -18.79
C GLN A 365 -12.42 -26.90 -18.03
N THR A 366 -12.36 -26.40 -16.78
CA THR A 366 -13.55 -26.27 -15.90
C THR A 366 -14.24 -24.90 -15.99
N LEU A 367 -13.60 -23.89 -16.57
CA LEU A 367 -14.29 -22.64 -16.90
C LEU A 367 -15.03 -22.84 -18.21
N PRO A 368 -16.37 -22.80 -18.24
CA PRO A 368 -17.10 -22.74 -19.48
C PRO A 368 -16.66 -21.46 -20.18
N PHE A 369 -15.83 -21.61 -21.20
CA PHE A 369 -15.88 -20.63 -22.26
C PHE A 369 -17.21 -20.88 -22.95
N ASP A 370 -18.04 -19.85 -23.06
CA ASP A 370 -19.26 -19.87 -23.88
C ASP A 370 -18.89 -20.17 -25.35
N GLU A 371 -18.58 -21.42 -25.67
CA GLU A 371 -18.64 -21.91 -27.04
C GLU A 371 -20.10 -21.87 -27.54
N GLU A 372 -21.07 -21.73 -26.62
CA GLU A 372 -22.51 -21.65 -26.85
C GLU A 372 -23.15 -20.37 -26.30
N LEU A 373 -22.53 -19.19 -26.44
CA LEU A 373 -23.32 -17.95 -26.49
C LEU A 373 -24.08 -17.92 -27.82
N ASP A 374 -25.21 -18.62 -27.83
CA ASP A 374 -26.42 -18.40 -28.64
C ASP A 374 -26.22 -17.50 -29.87
N MET A 375 -25.62 -18.06 -30.92
CA MET A 375 -26.26 -17.84 -32.20
C MET A 375 -27.52 -18.69 -32.14
N PRO A 376 -28.74 -18.14 -32.29
CA PRO A 376 -29.90 -18.98 -32.48
C PRO A 376 -29.56 -19.99 -33.57
N THR A 377 -29.64 -21.28 -33.26
CA THR A 377 -29.59 -22.34 -34.25
C THR A 377 -30.87 -22.21 -35.05
N TRP A 378 -30.84 -21.36 -36.08
CA TRP A 378 -31.94 -21.28 -37.02
C TRP A 378 -32.07 -22.66 -37.67
N GLY A 379 -33.14 -23.37 -37.35
CA GLY A 379 -33.50 -24.61 -38.03
C GLY A 379 -33.56 -24.37 -39.54
N ALA A 380 -33.31 -25.43 -40.32
CA ALA A 380 -33.39 -25.36 -41.78
C ALA A 380 -34.69 -24.67 -42.22
N LEU A 381 -34.58 -23.77 -43.21
CA LEU A 381 -35.71 -23.04 -43.79
C LEU A 381 -36.87 -24.00 -44.02
N GLY A 382 -37.98 -23.78 -43.31
CA GLY A 382 -39.24 -24.40 -43.68
C GLY A 382 -39.63 -24.00 -45.11
N PRO A 383 -40.52 -24.76 -45.78
CA PRO A 383 -40.87 -24.55 -47.19
C PRO A 383 -41.41 -23.15 -47.52
N GLU A 384 -41.75 -22.34 -46.52
CA GLU A 384 -42.30 -20.98 -46.64
C GLU A 384 -41.29 -19.86 -46.34
N GLY A 385 -40.03 -20.18 -46.03
CA GLY A 385 -38.96 -19.19 -45.89
C GLY A 385 -39.00 -18.32 -44.61
N ALA A 386 -39.88 -18.61 -43.66
CA ALA A 386 -39.89 -17.94 -42.36
C ALA A 386 -39.02 -18.68 -41.33
N MET A 387 -38.14 -17.93 -40.66
CA MET A 387 -37.35 -18.45 -39.54
C MET A 387 -38.20 -18.47 -38.26
N SER A 388 -38.32 -19.63 -37.63
CA SER A 388 -38.92 -19.75 -36.28
C SER A 388 -37.82 -20.08 -35.25
N PRO A 389 -37.83 -19.46 -34.06
CA PRO A 389 -36.97 -19.85 -32.96
C PRO A 389 -37.40 -21.23 -32.42
N VAL A 390 -36.42 -22.06 -32.04
CA VAL A 390 -36.63 -23.37 -31.39
C VAL A 390 -36.85 -23.18 -29.89
#